data_AF-A0A920N501-F1
#
_entry.id   AF-A0A920N501-F1
#
_cell.length_a   1.000
_cell.length_b   1.000
_cell.length_c   1.000
_cell.angle_alpha   90.00
_cell.angle_beta   90.00
_cell.angle_gamma   90.00
#
_symmetry.space_group_name_H-M   'P 1'
#
loop_
_entity.id
_entity.type
_entity.pdbx_description
1 polymer ?
#
loop_
_entity_poly.entity_id
_entity_poly.type
_entity_poly.pdbx_seq_one_letter_code
_entity_poly.pdbx_strand_id
1 'polypeptide(L)'
;MGGCWSGWNPWPTWPGTQPALVEAMRQLTSAFPGIPLVAALETGFHETISDAQRAYAVPAEWQELGVRRWGYHGASHRYIATRMSELTGQQDLKVVSCHLGGSSSLAAIDGVSPGPRAGGMSPQSGLPHNNRVGDFDPFALPVLMRPPARDSRNFSMIWHPGADFLGLSGLSGDLRDLEQAAAEGHSGAALAVDHFALGLWGVPGVTDGGAGRS
;
A
#
# COMPACT_ATOMS: atom_id res chain seq x y z
N MET A 1 16.27 14.80 -28.84
CA MET A 1 14.93 14.40 -28.35
C MET A 1 14.91 14.55 -26.84
N GLY A 2 14.63 15.76 -26.36
CA GLY A 2 14.35 16.03 -24.94
C GLY A 2 12.94 16.61 -24.90
N GLY A 3 12.08 16.10 -24.02
CA GLY A 3 10.73 16.68 -23.92
C GLY A 3 9.60 15.82 -23.36
N CYS A 4 9.86 14.76 -22.59
CA CYS A 4 8.76 14.08 -21.88
C CYS A 4 8.92 14.03 -20.35
N TRP A 5 10.11 14.34 -19.83
CA TRP A 5 10.44 14.09 -18.42
C TRP A 5 10.86 15.34 -17.63
N SER A 6 11.03 16.49 -18.28
CA SER A 6 11.54 17.72 -17.66
C SER A 6 10.54 18.44 -16.75
N GLY A 7 9.28 17.96 -16.68
CA GLY A 7 8.24 18.46 -15.77
C GLY A 7 7.67 17.39 -14.85
N TRP A 8 8.26 16.19 -14.80
CA TRP A 8 7.78 15.13 -13.91
C TRP A 8 8.23 15.44 -12.49
N ASN A 9 7.29 15.87 -11.64
CA ASN A 9 7.50 16.02 -10.22
C ASN A 9 7.20 14.66 -9.55
N PRO A 10 8.22 13.90 -9.09
CA PRO A 10 8.02 12.58 -8.47
C PRO A 10 7.41 12.66 -7.06
N TRP A 11 7.10 13.86 -6.58
CA TRP A 11 6.55 14.08 -5.25
C TRP A 11 5.02 14.14 -5.28
N PRO A 12 4.30 13.31 -4.49
CA PRO A 12 4.76 12.49 -3.37
C PRO A 12 4.47 11.00 -3.65
N THR A 13 5.34 10.33 -4.41
CA THR A 13 5.33 8.86 -4.48
C THR A 13 6.61 8.32 -3.86
N TRP A 14 6.55 7.09 -3.33
CA TRP A 14 7.54 6.46 -2.43
C TRP A 14 9.03 6.70 -2.79
N PRO A 15 9.88 7.20 -1.85
CA PRO A 15 11.30 7.52 -2.13
C PRO A 15 12.19 6.30 -2.41
N GLY A 16 11.84 5.11 -1.92
CA GLY A 16 12.74 3.96 -1.92
C GLY A 16 12.88 3.23 -3.26
N THR A 17 11.85 3.26 -4.13
CA THR A 17 11.82 2.45 -5.37
C THR A 17 12.03 3.28 -6.64
N GLN A 18 11.71 4.57 -6.62
CA GLN A 18 11.74 5.40 -7.82
C GLN A 18 13.14 5.75 -8.35
N PRO A 19 14.14 6.07 -7.51
CA PRO A 19 15.49 6.38 -8.04
C PRO A 19 16.08 5.21 -8.83
N ALA A 20 15.92 3.99 -8.34
CA ALA A 20 16.38 2.78 -9.02
C ALA A 20 15.61 2.52 -10.32
N LEU A 21 14.29 2.74 -10.34
CA LEU A 21 13.47 2.60 -11.55
C LEU A 21 13.84 3.62 -12.62
N VAL A 22 14.00 4.90 -12.24
CA VAL A 22 14.42 5.96 -13.17
C VAL A 22 15.80 5.68 -13.74
N GLU A 23 16.72 5.21 -12.91
CA GLU A 23 18.06 4.83 -13.34
C GLU A 23 18.03 3.64 -14.31
N ALA A 24 17.24 2.61 -14.02
CA ALA A 24 17.02 1.48 -14.93
C ALA A 24 16.43 1.96 -16.27
N MET A 25 15.47 2.87 -16.26
CA MET A 25 14.90 3.45 -17.48
C MET A 25 15.95 4.22 -18.30
N ARG A 26 16.84 4.98 -17.65
CA ARG A 26 17.96 5.66 -18.34
C ARG A 26 18.90 4.67 -18.99
N GLN A 27 19.27 3.61 -18.28
CA GLN A 27 20.15 2.57 -18.80
C GLN A 27 19.52 1.83 -19.99
N LEU A 28 18.23 1.47 -19.90
CA LEU A 28 17.48 0.85 -20.99
C LEU A 28 17.39 1.76 -22.22
N THR A 29 17.16 3.06 -22.01
CA THR A 29 17.12 4.04 -23.12
C THR A 29 18.48 4.12 -23.83
N SER A 30 19.58 4.09 -23.06
CA SER A 30 20.94 4.11 -23.61
C SER A 30 21.28 2.84 -24.38
N ALA A 31 20.92 1.67 -23.85
CA ALA A 31 21.18 0.38 -24.48
C ALA A 31 20.30 0.12 -25.71
N PHE A 32 19.07 0.62 -25.72
CA PHE A 32 18.06 0.34 -26.74
C PHE A 32 17.31 1.60 -27.20
N PRO A 33 17.97 2.55 -27.89
CA PRO A 33 17.40 3.86 -28.22
C PRO A 33 16.20 3.82 -29.18
N GLY A 34 15.98 2.70 -29.88
CA GLY A 34 14.86 2.52 -30.80
C GLY A 34 13.61 1.88 -30.16
N ILE A 35 13.67 1.45 -28.89
CA ILE A 35 12.55 0.79 -28.21
C ILE A 35 11.81 1.81 -27.34
N PRO A 36 10.49 2.03 -27.55
CA PRO A 36 9.72 2.91 -26.68
C PRO A 36 9.63 2.32 -25.27
N LEU A 37 9.94 3.13 -24.25
CA LEU A 37 9.73 2.76 -22.85
C LEU A 37 8.34 3.20 -22.40
N VAL A 38 7.61 2.28 -21.75
CA VAL A 38 6.29 2.54 -21.18
C VAL A 38 6.38 2.36 -19.67
N ALA A 39 5.95 3.37 -18.92
CA ALA A 39 5.85 3.31 -17.47
C ALA A 39 4.41 2.95 -17.05
N ALA A 40 4.24 1.81 -16.40
CA ALA A 40 2.98 1.44 -15.75
C ALA A 40 3.08 1.81 -14.27
N LEU A 41 2.39 2.87 -13.86
CA LEU A 41 2.46 3.37 -12.48
C LEU A 41 1.51 2.57 -11.57
N GLU A 42 1.99 2.27 -10.36
CA GLU A 42 1.21 1.60 -9.30
C GLU A 42 -0.10 2.33 -8.95
N THR A 43 -0.09 3.66 -9.10
CA THR A 43 -1.24 4.54 -8.82
C THR A 43 -2.22 4.62 -9.98
N GLY A 44 -1.84 4.20 -11.19
CA GLY A 44 -2.57 4.50 -12.42
C GLY A 44 -3.99 3.93 -12.45
N PHE A 45 -4.21 2.76 -11.85
CA PHE A 45 -5.55 2.18 -11.73
C PHE A 45 -6.48 3.03 -10.85
N HIS A 46 -5.91 3.72 -9.85
CA HIS A 46 -6.62 4.51 -8.84
C HIS A 46 -6.88 5.95 -9.28
N GLU A 47 -6.48 6.34 -10.50
CA GLU A 47 -6.67 7.69 -11.03
C GLU A 47 -8.13 8.08 -11.26
N THR A 48 -9.08 7.16 -11.17
CA THR A 48 -10.50 7.44 -11.41
C THR A 48 -11.35 7.49 -10.13
N ILE A 49 -10.76 7.29 -8.94
CA ILE A 49 -11.49 7.44 -7.68
C ILE A 49 -11.97 8.90 -7.48
N SER A 50 -13.11 9.09 -6.81
CA SER A 50 -13.65 10.42 -6.52
C SER A 50 -12.72 11.23 -5.60
N ASP A 51 -12.84 12.56 -5.63
CA ASP A 51 -12.08 13.45 -4.74
C ASP A 51 -12.37 13.16 -3.26
N ALA A 52 -13.61 12.79 -2.92
CA ALA A 52 -13.99 12.37 -1.58
C ALA A 52 -13.19 11.14 -1.10
N GLN A 53 -12.83 10.23 -2.00
CA GLN A 53 -12.02 9.05 -1.68
C GLN A 53 -10.53 9.41 -1.57
N ARG A 54 -10.04 10.36 -2.38
CA ARG A 54 -8.64 10.83 -2.31
C ARG A 54 -8.37 11.67 -1.07
N ALA A 55 -9.31 12.50 -0.66
CA ALA A 55 -9.06 13.54 0.32
C ALA A 55 -8.82 12.97 1.72
N TYR A 56 -7.74 13.42 2.36
CA TYR A 56 -7.72 13.48 3.82
C TYR A 56 -8.45 14.74 4.27
N ALA A 57 -9.02 14.72 5.48
CA ALA A 57 -9.60 15.91 6.10
C ALA A 57 -8.49 16.82 6.63
N VAL A 58 -7.69 17.36 5.72
CA VAL A 58 -6.53 18.22 5.98
C VAL A 58 -6.70 19.57 5.28
N PRO A 59 -6.01 20.63 5.75
CA PRO A 59 -6.05 21.94 5.11
C PRO A 59 -5.71 21.88 3.61
N ALA A 60 -6.27 22.80 2.82
CA ALA A 60 -6.10 22.82 1.36
C ALA A 60 -4.62 22.94 0.97
N GLU A 61 -3.85 23.69 1.74
CA GLU A 61 -2.41 23.89 1.55
C GLU A 61 -1.65 22.55 1.61
N TRP A 62 -2.12 21.58 2.39
CA TRP A 62 -1.50 20.26 2.47
C TRP A 62 -1.87 19.40 1.26
N GLN A 63 -3.09 19.55 0.76
CA GLN A 63 -3.53 18.87 -0.45
C GLN A 63 -2.75 19.38 -1.67
N GLU A 64 -2.43 20.67 -1.72
CA GLU A 64 -1.54 21.27 -2.73
C GLU A 64 -0.11 20.70 -2.68
N LEU A 65 0.36 20.30 -1.49
CA LEU A 65 1.61 19.55 -1.32
C LEU A 65 1.48 18.06 -1.70
N GLY A 66 0.31 17.61 -2.14
CA GLY A 66 0.02 16.23 -2.55
C GLY A 66 -0.35 15.29 -1.39
N VAL A 67 -0.72 15.82 -0.22
CA VAL A 67 -1.24 15.02 0.90
C VAL A 67 -2.65 14.54 0.58
N ARG A 68 -2.73 13.34 -0.02
CA ARG A 68 -3.96 12.66 -0.42
C ARG A 68 -3.73 11.17 -0.54
N ARG A 69 -4.79 10.36 -0.66
CA ARG A 69 -4.68 8.94 -0.98
C ARG A 69 -4.38 8.78 -2.47
N TRP A 70 -3.33 8.02 -2.77
CA TRP A 70 -2.90 7.73 -4.13
C TRP A 70 -3.33 6.35 -4.62
N GLY A 71 -3.44 5.39 -3.69
CA GLY A 71 -3.67 3.99 -4.01
C GLY A 71 -2.45 3.32 -4.65
N TYR A 72 -2.24 2.04 -4.35
CA TYR A 72 -1.11 1.26 -4.85
C TYR A 72 -1.57 -0.12 -5.32
N HIS A 73 -0.66 -0.92 -5.86
CA HIS A 73 -0.96 -2.25 -6.41
C HIS A 73 -1.96 -2.19 -7.56
N GLY A 74 -2.02 -1.05 -8.27
CA GLY A 74 -3.02 -0.80 -9.30
C GLY A 74 -2.95 -1.77 -10.46
N ALA A 75 -1.76 -2.24 -10.84
CA ALA A 75 -1.62 -3.28 -11.87
C ALA A 75 -2.28 -4.60 -11.44
N SER A 76 -2.12 -4.99 -10.17
CA SER A 76 -2.72 -6.21 -9.62
C SER A 76 -4.24 -6.09 -9.50
N HIS A 77 -4.75 -4.98 -8.96
CA HIS A 77 -6.19 -4.77 -8.86
C HIS A 77 -6.86 -4.65 -10.24
N ARG A 78 -6.22 -3.98 -11.19
CA ARG A 78 -6.68 -3.93 -12.59
C ARG A 78 -6.77 -5.32 -13.20
N TYR A 79 -5.76 -6.16 -12.99
CA TYR A 79 -5.78 -7.54 -13.47
C TYR A 79 -6.97 -8.31 -12.91
N ILE A 80 -7.23 -8.21 -11.60
CA ILE A 80 -8.38 -8.86 -10.96
C ILE A 80 -9.70 -8.32 -11.52
N ALA A 81 -9.85 -7.00 -11.66
CA ALA A 81 -11.05 -6.38 -12.24
C ALA A 81 -11.36 -6.94 -13.64
N THR A 82 -10.38 -6.90 -14.55
CA THR A 82 -10.52 -7.40 -15.92
C THR A 82 -10.80 -8.91 -15.92
N ARG A 83 -10.04 -9.68 -15.14
CA ARG A 83 -10.16 -11.14 -15.14
C ARG A 83 -11.49 -11.62 -14.61
N MET A 84 -12.02 -10.97 -13.58
CA MET A 84 -13.34 -11.30 -13.05
C MET A 84 -14.45 -11.01 -14.05
N SER A 85 -14.35 -9.89 -14.78
CA SER A 85 -15.28 -9.57 -15.86
C SER A 85 -15.25 -10.63 -16.99
N GLU A 86 -14.06 -11.07 -17.41
CA GLU A 86 -13.90 -12.13 -18.41
C GLU A 86 -14.48 -13.47 -17.95
N LEU A 87 -14.23 -13.87 -16.70
CA LEU A 87 -14.65 -15.16 -16.17
C LEU A 87 -16.17 -15.24 -15.93
N THR A 88 -16.78 -14.12 -15.55
CA THR A 88 -18.21 -14.05 -15.21
C THR A 88 -19.08 -13.61 -16.37
N GLY A 89 -18.48 -13.00 -17.41
CA GLY A 89 -19.20 -12.34 -18.50
C GLY A 89 -19.93 -11.07 -18.07
N GLN A 90 -19.67 -10.54 -16.87
CA GLN A 90 -20.34 -9.36 -16.32
C GLN A 90 -19.37 -8.18 -16.23
N GLN A 91 -19.72 -7.06 -16.85
CA GLN A 91 -18.87 -5.86 -16.83
C GLN A 91 -19.09 -4.97 -15.60
N ASP A 92 -20.26 -5.06 -14.96
CA ASP A 92 -20.65 -4.24 -13.80
C ASP A 92 -20.57 -5.04 -12.49
N LEU A 93 -19.52 -5.85 -12.35
CA LEU A 93 -19.34 -6.68 -11.16
C LEU A 93 -18.71 -5.88 -10.02
N LYS A 94 -19.29 -6.00 -8.84
CA LYS A 94 -18.68 -5.48 -7.60
C LYS A 94 -17.74 -6.52 -7.01
N VAL A 95 -16.46 -6.17 -6.94
CA VAL A 95 -15.39 -7.07 -6.47
C VAL A 95 -14.62 -6.41 -5.34
N VAL A 96 -14.36 -7.15 -4.28
CA VAL A 96 -13.32 -6.77 -3.30
C VAL A 96 -12.05 -7.53 -3.68
N SER A 97 -11.05 -6.79 -4.16
CA SER A 97 -9.75 -7.34 -4.52
C SER A 97 -8.79 -7.22 -3.34
N CYS A 98 -8.26 -8.35 -2.89
CA CYS A 98 -7.28 -8.43 -1.81
C CYS A 98 -5.90 -8.76 -2.40
N HIS A 99 -5.00 -7.77 -2.46
CA HIS A 99 -3.60 -8.01 -2.81
C HIS A 99 -2.83 -8.25 -1.51
N LEU A 100 -2.47 -9.50 -1.23
CA LEU A 100 -1.82 -9.91 0.03
C LEU A 100 -0.43 -10.48 -0.28
N GLY A 101 0.61 -9.89 0.31
CA GLY A 101 1.99 -10.28 0.09
C GLY A 101 2.94 -9.50 0.99
N GLY A 102 4.20 -9.31 0.57
CA GLY A 102 5.16 -8.49 1.34
C GLY A 102 4.67 -7.07 1.61
N SER A 103 3.79 -6.55 0.74
CA SER A 103 2.92 -5.42 1.07
C SER A 103 1.50 -5.76 0.68
N SER A 104 0.54 -5.26 1.45
CA SER A 104 -0.86 -5.63 1.33
C SER A 104 -1.74 -4.42 1.08
N SER A 105 -2.76 -4.60 0.25
CA SER A 105 -3.78 -3.58 -0.01
C SER A 105 -5.10 -4.21 -0.43
N LEU A 106 -6.16 -3.45 -0.22
CA LEU A 106 -7.50 -3.79 -0.67
C LEU A 106 -7.97 -2.74 -1.64
N ALA A 107 -8.74 -3.17 -2.63
CA ALA A 107 -9.50 -2.31 -3.51
C ALA A 107 -10.94 -2.84 -3.60
N ALA A 108 -11.90 -1.99 -3.26
CA ALA A 108 -13.26 -2.19 -3.76
C ALA A 108 -13.23 -1.84 -5.26
N ILE A 109 -13.92 -2.60 -6.10
CA ILE A 109 -13.97 -2.41 -7.54
C ILE A 109 -15.45 -2.45 -7.93
N ASP A 110 -15.90 -1.46 -8.69
CA ASP A 110 -17.22 -1.42 -9.31
C ASP A 110 -17.02 -1.48 -10.83
N GLY A 111 -17.22 -2.67 -11.40
CA GLY A 111 -16.85 -3.00 -12.77
C GLY A 111 -15.34 -3.00 -12.98
N VAL A 112 -14.81 -2.02 -13.73
CA VAL A 112 -13.36 -1.83 -13.94
C VAL A 112 -12.80 -0.61 -13.21
N SER A 113 -13.64 0.10 -12.47
CA SER A 113 -13.24 1.29 -11.73
C SER A 113 -12.97 0.96 -10.25
N PRO A 114 -11.90 1.51 -9.66
CA PRO A 114 -11.67 1.44 -8.22
C PRO A 114 -12.77 2.19 -7.45
N GLY A 115 -13.20 1.59 -6.34
CA GLY A 115 -14.14 2.09 -5.35
C GLY A 115 -13.45 2.57 -4.06
N PRO A 116 -14.20 2.74 -2.95
CA PRO A 116 -13.87 3.68 -1.87
C PRO A 116 -12.65 3.44 -0.97
N ARG A 117 -11.78 2.47 -1.23
CA ARG A 117 -10.57 2.30 -0.42
C ARG A 117 -9.42 1.82 -1.29
N ALA A 118 -8.43 2.68 -1.45
CA ALA A 118 -7.18 2.36 -2.12
C ALA A 118 -6.03 3.09 -1.41
N GLY A 119 -5.33 2.38 -0.53
CA GLY A 119 -4.07 2.82 0.09
C GLY A 119 -4.07 4.19 0.78
N GLY A 120 -2.89 4.56 1.30
CA GLY A 120 -2.67 5.88 1.88
C GLY A 120 -2.05 6.87 0.89
N MET A 121 -1.43 7.92 1.46
CA MET A 121 -0.52 8.77 0.71
C MET A 121 0.77 8.04 0.33
N SER A 122 1.10 7.00 1.10
CA SER A 122 2.22 6.13 0.83
C SER A 122 1.79 4.68 1.00
N PRO A 123 2.61 3.72 0.54
CA PRO A 123 2.40 2.30 0.81
C PRO A 123 2.53 1.89 2.29
N GLN A 124 2.73 2.83 3.22
CA GLN A 124 2.83 2.57 4.66
C GLN A 124 1.47 2.40 5.33
N SER A 125 0.43 3.05 4.82
CA SER A 125 -0.89 3.06 5.47
C SER A 125 -1.76 1.91 4.97
N GLY A 126 -2.77 1.56 5.76
CA GLY A 126 -3.74 0.52 5.48
C GLY A 126 -3.44 -0.78 6.22
N LEU A 127 -3.59 -1.90 5.50
CA LEU A 127 -3.45 -3.24 6.07
C LEU A 127 -2.06 -3.49 6.68
N PRO A 128 -1.95 -4.45 7.62
CA PRO A 128 -0.65 -4.93 8.04
C PRO A 128 0.16 -5.53 6.87
N HIS A 129 1.46 -5.30 6.90
CA HIS A 129 2.51 -5.61 5.95
C HIS A 129 3.62 -6.43 6.61
N ASN A 130 4.69 -6.75 5.87
CA ASN A 130 5.82 -7.48 6.45
C ASN A 130 6.73 -6.62 7.36
N ASN A 131 6.90 -5.33 7.06
CA ASN A 131 7.91 -4.47 7.68
C ASN A 131 7.59 -2.97 7.65
N ARG A 132 6.30 -2.61 7.59
CA ARG A 132 5.83 -1.23 7.47
C ARG A 132 4.83 -0.95 8.56
N VAL A 133 4.86 0.24 9.15
CA VAL A 133 4.10 0.51 10.38
C VAL A 133 2.56 0.38 10.26
N GLY A 134 2.01 0.37 9.05
CA GLY A 134 0.57 0.33 8.83
C GLY A 134 -0.08 1.66 9.17
N ASP A 135 -1.38 1.59 9.53
CA ASP A 135 -2.07 2.74 10.11
C ASP A 135 -1.49 3.06 11.52
N PHE A 136 -1.02 4.29 11.67
CA PHE A 136 -0.28 4.73 12.85
C PHE A 136 -0.71 6.13 13.26
N ASP A 137 -0.95 6.34 14.57
CA ASP A 137 -1.41 7.63 15.09
C ASP A 137 -0.29 8.68 14.94
N PRO A 138 -0.54 9.83 14.27
CA PRO A 138 0.44 10.90 14.15
C PRO A 138 0.94 11.44 15.50
N PHE A 139 0.15 11.35 16.59
CA PHE A 139 0.57 11.77 17.94
C PHE A 139 1.56 10.81 18.60
N ALA A 140 1.74 9.60 18.08
CA ALA A 140 2.83 8.74 18.53
C ALA A 140 4.21 9.25 18.06
N LEU A 141 4.28 10.04 16.99
CA LEU A 141 5.53 10.61 16.49
C LEU A 141 6.24 11.51 17.53
N PRO A 142 5.57 12.50 18.16
CA PRO A 142 6.15 13.25 19.27
C PRO A 142 6.73 12.39 20.40
N VAL A 143 6.13 11.22 20.70
CA VAL A 143 6.63 10.31 21.73
C VAL A 143 7.95 9.68 21.29
N LEU A 144 8.03 9.23 20.04
CA LEU A 144 9.23 8.65 19.44
C LEU A 144 10.38 9.66 19.27
N MET A 145 10.07 10.95 19.24
CA MET A 145 11.04 12.05 19.07
C MET A 145 11.54 12.63 20.41
N ARG A 146 11.15 12.07 21.57
CA ARG A 146 11.64 12.54 22.88
C ARG A 146 13.09 12.12 23.12
N PRO A 147 13.98 12.99 23.62
CA PRO A 147 15.34 12.61 23.98
C PRO A 147 15.39 11.41 24.93
N PRO A 148 16.37 10.48 24.80
CA PRO A 148 17.52 10.52 23.89
C PRO A 148 17.21 10.07 22.45
N ALA A 149 15.93 9.84 22.11
CA ALA A 149 15.50 9.33 20.81
C ALA A 149 15.54 10.41 19.70
N ARG A 150 16.77 10.65 19.23
CA ARG A 150 17.16 11.10 17.88
C ARG A 150 16.79 12.53 17.44
N ASP A 151 17.59 13.00 16.48
CA ASP A 151 17.42 14.25 15.73
C ASP A 151 16.07 14.25 15.00
N SER A 152 15.30 15.33 15.16
CA SER A 152 13.96 15.53 14.56
C SER A 152 13.96 15.44 13.03
N ARG A 153 15.14 15.46 12.39
CA ARG A 153 15.31 15.26 10.95
C ARG A 153 15.25 13.80 10.52
N ASN A 154 15.26 12.84 11.44
CA ASN A 154 15.33 11.42 11.12
C ASN A 154 13.95 10.72 11.11
N PHE A 155 13.02 11.22 10.30
CA PHE A 155 11.71 10.60 10.05
C PHE A 155 11.81 9.18 9.46
N SER A 156 13.01 8.75 9.04
CA SER A 156 13.29 7.36 8.68
C SER A 156 12.97 6.38 9.82
N MET A 157 12.83 6.83 11.07
CA MET A 157 12.36 5.99 12.18
C MET A 157 10.94 5.44 12.00
N ILE A 158 10.07 6.14 11.27
CA ILE A 158 8.73 5.63 10.90
C ILE A 158 8.88 4.46 9.92
N TRP A 159 9.90 4.52 9.07
CA TRP A 159 10.35 3.40 8.26
C TRP A 159 11.28 2.51 9.07
N HIS A 160 10.72 1.78 10.03
CA HIS A 160 11.48 0.78 10.75
C HIS A 160 11.38 -0.55 9.99
N PRO A 161 12.48 -1.12 9.45
CA PRO A 161 12.45 -2.44 8.81
C PRO A 161 12.08 -3.59 9.77
N GLY A 162 11.84 -3.27 11.05
CA GLY A 162 11.37 -4.17 12.11
C GLY A 162 9.99 -3.78 12.62
N ALA A 163 9.18 -3.09 11.82
CA ALA A 163 7.78 -2.82 12.12
C ALA A 163 6.88 -4.00 11.72
N ASP A 164 5.58 -3.88 12.02
CA ASP A 164 4.52 -4.82 11.65
C ASP A 164 4.76 -6.26 12.08
N PHE A 165 4.59 -7.26 11.19
CA PHE A 165 4.85 -8.66 11.45
C PHE A 165 6.15 -8.89 12.19
N LEU A 166 7.25 -8.30 11.73
CA LEU A 166 8.53 -8.46 12.42
C LEU A 166 8.55 -7.76 13.79
N GLY A 167 7.90 -6.60 13.92
CA GLY A 167 7.84 -5.86 15.18
C GLY A 167 6.90 -6.46 16.23
N LEU A 168 5.75 -6.98 15.79
CA LEU A 168 4.74 -7.62 16.62
C LEU A 168 5.16 -9.04 17.02
N SER A 169 5.72 -9.79 16.08
CA SER A 169 6.15 -11.16 16.37
C SER A 169 7.49 -11.22 17.09
N GLY A 170 8.39 -10.26 16.84
CA GLY A 170 9.79 -10.34 17.23
C GLY A 170 10.56 -11.48 16.54
N LEU A 171 9.98 -12.10 15.51
CA LEU A 171 10.46 -13.34 14.90
C LEU A 171 10.69 -13.21 13.39
N SER A 172 9.63 -12.97 12.61
CA SER A 172 9.69 -12.96 11.14
C SER A 172 8.75 -11.90 10.55
N GLY A 173 9.10 -11.42 9.36
CA GLY A 173 8.22 -10.62 8.51
C GLY A 173 7.46 -11.47 7.47
N ASP A 174 7.69 -12.78 7.41
CA ASP A 174 6.98 -13.69 6.49
C ASP A 174 5.81 -14.35 7.22
N LEU A 175 4.60 -14.19 6.68
CA LEU A 175 3.39 -14.74 7.29
C LEU A 175 3.44 -16.27 7.42
N ARG A 176 4.12 -16.99 6.51
CA ARG A 176 4.22 -18.45 6.55
C ARG A 176 5.01 -18.93 7.77
N ASP A 177 6.12 -18.25 8.06
CA ASP A 177 6.93 -18.52 9.25
C ASP A 177 6.11 -18.24 10.52
N LEU A 178 5.31 -17.17 10.51
CA LEU A 178 4.47 -16.79 11.63
C LEU A 178 3.32 -17.76 11.87
N GLU A 179 2.65 -18.24 10.82
CA GLU A 179 1.60 -19.26 10.94
C GLU A 179 2.15 -20.56 11.55
N GLN A 180 3.34 -21.00 11.10
CA GLN A 180 4.00 -22.17 11.68
C GLN A 180 4.35 -21.94 13.15
N ALA A 181 5.03 -20.84 13.47
CA ALA A 181 5.44 -20.54 14.84
C ALA A 181 4.23 -20.34 15.77
N ALA A 182 3.14 -19.76 15.28
CA ALA A 182 1.89 -19.65 16.03
C ALA A 182 1.28 -21.02 16.35
N ALA A 183 1.28 -21.96 15.38
CA ALA A 183 0.85 -23.34 15.60
C ALA A 183 1.73 -24.09 16.61
N GLU A 184 3.01 -23.72 16.71
CA GLU A 184 3.97 -24.23 17.70
C GLU A 184 3.88 -23.51 19.07
N GLY A 185 2.98 -22.54 19.22
CA GLY A 185 2.69 -21.86 20.49
C GLY A 185 3.45 -20.54 20.71
N HIS A 186 4.07 -19.96 19.67
CA HIS A 186 4.76 -18.68 19.77
C HIS A 186 3.75 -17.51 19.85
N SER A 187 3.63 -16.90 21.03
CA SER A 187 2.64 -15.85 21.32
C SER A 187 2.76 -14.62 20.42
N GLY A 188 3.97 -14.15 20.13
CA GLY A 188 4.19 -13.02 19.21
C GLY A 188 3.75 -13.32 17.77
N ALA A 189 3.95 -14.54 17.30
CA ALA A 189 3.57 -14.94 15.95
C ALA A 189 2.05 -15.06 15.84
N ALA A 190 1.40 -15.63 16.86
CA ALA A 190 -0.06 -15.65 16.96
C ALA A 190 -0.64 -14.22 16.97
N LEU A 191 -0.06 -13.31 17.75
CA LEU A 191 -0.47 -11.90 17.76
C LEU A 191 -0.36 -11.24 16.38
N ALA A 192 0.74 -11.46 15.65
CA ALA A 192 0.93 -10.89 14.33
C ALA A 192 -0.06 -11.45 13.29
N VAL A 193 -0.34 -12.76 13.34
CA VAL A 193 -1.34 -13.41 12.47
C VAL A 193 -2.75 -12.88 12.77
N ASP A 194 -3.13 -12.79 14.05
CA ASP A 194 -4.42 -12.26 14.47
C ASP A 194 -4.56 -10.78 14.08
N HIS A 195 -3.51 -9.98 14.23
CA HIS A 195 -3.47 -8.59 13.80
C HIS A 195 -3.73 -8.44 12.30
N PHE A 196 -3.08 -9.28 11.48
CA PHE A 196 -3.30 -9.32 10.03
C PHE A 196 -4.74 -9.69 9.68
N ALA A 197 -5.27 -10.75 10.28
CA ALA A 197 -6.63 -11.20 10.06
C ALA A 197 -7.65 -10.11 10.44
N LEU A 198 -7.49 -9.47 11.59
CA LEU A 198 -8.35 -8.36 12.03
C LEU A 198 -8.30 -7.17 11.06
N GLY A 199 -7.12 -6.84 10.52
CA GLY A 199 -6.97 -5.80 9.51
C GLY A 199 -7.82 -6.06 8.26
N LEU A 200 -7.94 -7.33 7.84
CA LEU A 200 -8.81 -7.73 6.73
C LEU A 200 -10.30 -7.68 7.11
N TRP A 201 -10.65 -8.12 8.32
CA TRP A 201 -12.03 -8.25 8.78
C TRP A 201 -12.69 -6.90 9.11
N GLY A 202 -11.89 -5.92 9.54
CA GLY A 202 -12.34 -4.54 9.82
C GLY A 202 -12.79 -3.75 8.58
N VAL A 203 -12.77 -4.37 7.39
CA VAL A 203 -13.08 -3.73 6.11
C VAL A 203 -14.52 -4.11 5.69
N PRO A 204 -15.48 -3.17 5.79
CA PRO A 204 -16.85 -3.38 5.30
C PRO A 204 -16.89 -3.94 3.86
N GLY A 205 -17.69 -5.00 3.64
CA GLY A 205 -17.79 -5.70 2.36
C GLY A 205 -16.87 -6.92 2.20
N VAL A 206 -15.88 -7.13 3.09
CA VAL A 206 -15.15 -8.41 3.19
C VAL A 206 -15.98 -9.47 3.94
N THR A 207 -16.91 -9.04 4.81
CA THR A 207 -17.59 -9.93 5.77
C THR A 207 -19.12 -9.85 5.76
N ASP A 208 -19.77 -9.38 4.69
CA ASP A 208 -21.25 -9.48 4.57
C ASP A 208 -21.77 -10.93 4.41
N GLY A 209 -20.86 -11.93 4.40
CA GLY A 209 -21.17 -13.35 4.57
C GLY A 209 -20.82 -13.79 6.00
N GLY A 210 -21.85 -14.08 6.81
CA GLY A 210 -21.73 -14.17 8.26
C GLY A 210 -20.73 -15.20 8.80
N ALA A 211 -20.16 -14.85 9.96
CA ALA A 211 -19.64 -15.82 10.91
C ALA A 211 -19.71 -15.18 12.30
N GLY A 212 -20.64 -15.66 13.11
CA GLY A 212 -20.61 -15.42 14.55
C GLY A 212 -19.29 -15.93 15.12
N ARG A 213 -18.63 -15.09 15.89
CA ARG A 213 -17.74 -15.51 16.96
C ARG A 213 -18.21 -14.78 18.21
N SER A 214 -19.00 -15.52 18.99
CA SER A 214 -19.21 -15.32 20.42
C SER A 214 -17.90 -15.37 21.17
#